data_AF-A0A3A0A7S7-F1
#
_entry.id   AF-A0A3A0A7S7-F1
#
_cell.length_a   1.000
_cell.length_b   1.000
_cell.length_c   1.000
_cell.angle_alpha   90.00
_cell.angle_beta   90.00
_cell.angle_gamma   90.00
#
_symmetry.space_group_name_H-M   'P 1'
#
loop_
_entity.id
_entity.type
_entity.pdbx_description
1 polymer ?
#
loop_
_entity_poly.entity_id
_entity_poly.type
_entity_poly.pdbx_seq_one_letter_code
_entity_poly.pdbx_strand_id
1 'polypeptide(L)'
;MILRLLRVTTFAAALALTAWGLVRGERLGATGWLLCLACIGVLLATSLWPYRTTHLPVFGRAMLRWVTLVSVAFLLISIQLARVQIVESARTLERVETAPNGDVVMDPRRRLAEFDERRGRILDAEGRVLAETLPTDDGGWTRTWPEPSTWGLTGYYSPLLYGSTNLESAFDGYLSGQEGGSAAREWLNNLLHLDREGYDLHLTIDL
;
A
#
# COMPACT_ATOMS: atom_id res chain seq x y z
N MET A 1 -19.85 31.52 28.26
CA MET A 1 -19.96 30.04 28.35
C MET A 1 -20.29 29.42 26.99
N ILE A 2 -21.32 29.92 26.30
CA ILE A 2 -21.80 29.42 24.98
C ILE A 2 -20.69 29.33 23.91
N LEU A 3 -19.89 30.38 23.72
CA LEU A 3 -18.78 30.36 22.74
C LEU A 3 -17.71 29.31 23.03
N ARG A 4 -17.48 28.93 24.30
CA ARG A 4 -16.50 27.89 24.64
C ARG A 4 -17.07 26.50 24.34
N LEU A 5 -18.34 26.27 24.68
CA LEU A 5 -19.06 25.04 24.36
C LEU A 5 -19.07 24.78 22.84
N LEU A 6 -19.40 25.79 22.04
CA LEU A 6 -19.42 25.67 20.58
C LEU A 6 -18.06 25.26 19.99
N ARG A 7 -16.95 25.79 20.53
CA ARG A 7 -15.59 25.43 20.07
C ARG A 7 -15.21 24.00 20.41
N VAL A 8 -15.58 23.54 21.61
CA VAL A 8 -15.33 22.15 22.03
C VAL A 8 -16.14 21.21 21.16
N THR A 9 -17.40 21.53 20.87
CA THR A 9 -18.24 20.71 20.01
C THR A 9 -17.75 20.65 18.56
N THR A 10 -17.32 21.79 17.97
CA THR A 10 -16.79 21.79 16.59
C THR A 10 -15.44 21.10 16.50
N PHE A 11 -14.60 21.20 17.54
CA PHE A 11 -13.33 20.47 17.62
C PHE A 11 -13.55 18.96 17.71
N ALA A 12 -14.46 18.52 18.59
CA ALA A 12 -14.82 17.12 18.72
C ALA A 12 -15.41 16.56 17.41
N ALA A 13 -16.26 17.35 16.74
CA ALA A 13 -16.81 16.99 15.42
C ALA A 13 -15.72 16.86 14.35
N ALA A 14 -14.74 17.78 14.33
CA ALA A 14 -13.60 17.70 13.41
C ALA A 14 -12.79 16.42 13.64
N LEU A 15 -12.50 16.08 14.91
CA LEU A 15 -11.75 14.88 15.26
C LEU A 15 -12.52 13.60 14.90
N ALA A 16 -13.82 13.55 15.16
CA ALA A 16 -14.67 12.44 14.79
C ALA A 16 -14.75 12.26 13.26
N LEU A 17 -14.85 13.35 12.50
CA LEU A 17 -14.89 13.31 11.04
C LEU A 17 -13.56 12.87 10.43
N THR A 18 -12.42 13.31 11.00
CA THR A 18 -11.09 12.82 10.61
C THR A 18 -10.95 11.33 10.86
N ALA A 19 -11.30 10.85 12.06
CA ALA A 19 -11.23 9.43 12.39
C ALA A 19 -12.13 8.59 11.47
N TRP A 20 -13.36 9.05 11.25
CA TRP A 20 -14.30 8.39 10.34
C TRP A 20 -13.77 8.35 8.89
N GLY A 21 -13.26 9.47 8.39
CA GLY A 21 -12.73 9.57 7.03
C GLY A 21 -11.47 8.71 6.81
N LEU A 22 -10.61 8.57 7.82
CA LEU A 22 -9.44 7.69 7.77
C LEU A 22 -9.86 6.21 7.72
N VAL A 23 -10.80 5.79 8.57
CA VAL A 23 -11.27 4.39 8.62
C VAL A 23 -12.08 4.01 7.38
N ARG A 24 -12.84 4.95 6.81
CA ARG A 24 -13.67 4.72 5.61
C ARG A 24 -12.98 5.13 4.31
N GLY A 25 -11.68 5.45 4.37
CA GLY A 25 -10.93 6.09 3.30
C GLY A 25 -10.88 5.31 1.98
N GLU A 26 -11.05 4.00 2.01
CA GLU A 26 -11.11 3.15 0.81
C GLU A 26 -12.46 3.23 0.09
N ARG A 27 -13.56 3.43 0.83
CA ARG A 27 -14.91 3.55 0.28
C ARG A 27 -15.22 4.97 -0.21
N LEU A 28 -14.51 5.95 0.34
CA LEU A 28 -14.60 7.34 -0.03
C LEU A 28 -13.60 7.58 -1.17
N GLY A 29 -14.06 7.50 -2.42
CA GLY A 29 -13.23 7.90 -3.57
C GLY A 29 -12.63 9.30 -3.39
N ALA A 30 -11.65 9.66 -4.23
CA ALA A 30 -10.84 10.88 -4.05
C ALA A 30 -11.66 12.15 -3.77
N THR A 31 -12.76 12.36 -4.50
CA THR A 31 -13.68 13.50 -4.32
C THR A 31 -14.36 13.50 -2.96
N GLY A 32 -14.82 12.34 -2.48
CA GLY A 32 -15.50 12.23 -1.18
C GLY A 32 -14.55 12.54 -0.02
N TRP A 33 -13.30 12.10 -0.13
CA TRP A 33 -12.26 12.44 0.84
C TRP A 33 -11.91 13.94 0.85
N LEU A 34 -11.78 14.57 -0.33
CA LEU A 34 -11.53 16.02 -0.41
C LEU A 34 -12.66 16.86 0.20
N LEU A 35 -13.92 16.44 0.03
CA LEU A 35 -15.07 17.07 0.69
C LEU A 35 -14.99 16.91 2.22
N CYS A 36 -14.61 15.74 2.72
CA CYS A 36 -14.41 15.52 4.15
C CYS A 36 -13.31 16.45 4.70
N LEU A 37 -12.17 16.57 4.01
CA LEU A 37 -11.09 17.49 4.38
C LEU A 37 -11.55 18.94 4.39
N ALA A 38 -12.35 19.36 3.41
CA ALA A 38 -12.92 20.71 3.38
C ALA A 38 -13.82 20.95 4.60
N CYS A 39 -14.69 20.01 4.96
CA CYS A 39 -15.53 20.09 6.15
C CYS A 39 -14.69 20.14 7.45
N ILE A 40 -13.66 19.30 7.57
CA ILE A 40 -12.71 19.32 8.70
C ILE A 40 -12.05 20.69 8.80
N GLY A 41 -11.62 21.27 7.68
CA GLY A 41 -11.02 22.60 7.62
C GLY A 41 -11.93 23.70 8.15
N VAL A 42 -13.20 23.70 7.75
CA VAL A 42 -14.20 24.66 8.24
C VAL A 42 -14.45 24.50 9.74
N LEU A 43 -14.58 23.25 10.23
CA LEU A 43 -14.77 22.97 11.65
C LEU A 43 -13.56 23.40 12.50
N LEU A 44 -12.34 23.16 12.02
CA LEU A 44 -11.12 23.58 12.70
C LEU A 44 -10.93 25.10 12.65
N ALA A 45 -11.19 25.74 11.51
CA ALA A 45 -11.10 27.20 11.38
C ALA A 45 -12.09 27.89 12.33
N THR A 46 -13.33 27.41 12.42
CA THR A 46 -14.34 27.95 13.35
C THR A 46 -14.00 27.63 14.81
N SER A 47 -13.46 26.45 15.11
CA SER A 47 -13.02 26.09 16.45
C SER A 47 -11.81 26.90 16.92
N LEU A 48 -10.80 27.10 16.08
CA LEU A 48 -9.55 27.75 16.45
C LEU A 48 -9.58 29.28 16.28
N TRP A 49 -10.64 29.83 15.66
CA TRP A 49 -10.72 31.25 15.38
C TRP A 49 -10.45 32.12 16.63
N PRO A 50 -9.61 33.17 16.52
CA PRO A 50 -9.24 33.99 17.66
C PRO A 50 -10.38 34.94 18.04
N TYR A 51 -11.23 34.50 18.99
CA TYR A 51 -12.28 35.32 19.60
C TYR A 51 -11.72 36.10 20.80
N ARG A 52 -12.15 37.36 20.98
CA ARG A 52 -11.68 38.32 22.01
C ARG A 52 -10.33 39.01 21.73
N THR A 53 -10.12 39.41 20.49
CA THR A 53 -8.95 40.22 20.10
C THR A 53 -9.22 41.74 20.15
N THR A 54 -10.34 42.16 20.76
CA THR A 54 -10.79 43.56 20.81
C THR A 54 -9.81 44.50 21.51
N HIS A 55 -9.01 43.98 22.44
CA HIS A 55 -7.98 44.75 23.15
C HIS A 55 -6.64 44.86 22.39
N LEU A 56 -6.52 44.22 21.22
CA LEU A 56 -5.28 44.20 20.42
C LEU A 56 -5.31 45.26 19.32
N PRO A 57 -4.16 45.85 18.96
CA PRO A 57 -4.04 46.75 17.81
C PRO A 57 -4.42 46.00 16.51
N VAL A 58 -4.80 46.76 15.48
CA VAL A 58 -5.27 46.24 14.18
C VAL A 58 -4.33 45.16 13.62
N PHE A 59 -3.02 45.42 13.69
CA PHE A 59 -1.97 44.48 13.26
C PHE A 59 -2.01 43.14 14.00
N GLY A 60 -2.13 43.16 15.34
CA GLY A 60 -2.20 41.93 16.14
C GLY A 60 -3.43 41.08 15.84
N ARG A 61 -4.56 41.71 15.51
CA ARG A 61 -5.78 40.99 15.10
C ARG A 61 -5.62 40.32 13.75
N ALA A 62 -5.00 40.99 12.78
CA ALA A 62 -4.73 40.44 11.46
C ALA A 62 -3.73 39.26 11.56
N MET A 63 -2.65 39.44 12.32
CA MET A 63 -1.63 38.40 12.55
C MET A 63 -2.24 37.12 13.11
N LEU A 64 -3.06 37.21 14.17
CA LEU A 64 -3.68 36.03 14.78
C LEU A 64 -4.61 35.27 13.82
N ARG A 65 -5.34 35.99 12.94
CA ARG A 65 -6.19 35.35 11.92
C ARG A 65 -5.35 34.60 10.89
N TRP A 66 -4.28 35.23 10.41
CA TRP A 66 -3.35 34.58 9.47
C TRP A 66 -2.67 33.36 10.07
N VAL A 67 -2.15 33.48 11.29
CA VAL A 67 -1.56 32.34 12.01
C VAL A 67 -2.58 31.20 12.12
N THR A 68 -3.83 31.50 12.50
CA THR A 68 -4.87 30.48 12.61
C THR A 68 -5.16 29.80 11.27
N LEU A 69 -5.30 30.57 10.17
CA LEU A 69 -5.54 30.02 8.84
C LEU A 69 -4.36 29.13 8.36
N VAL A 70 -3.12 29.60 8.56
CA VAL A 70 -1.92 28.84 8.19
C VAL A 70 -1.81 27.57 9.03
N SER A 71 -2.05 27.62 10.34
CA SER A 71 -2.03 26.45 11.21
C SER A 71 -3.09 25.42 10.81
N VAL A 72 -4.30 25.86 10.47
CA VAL A 72 -5.37 24.95 9.98
C VAL A 72 -4.97 24.32 8.65
N ALA A 73 -4.46 25.11 7.69
CA ALA A 73 -4.00 24.59 6.41
C ALA A 73 -2.89 23.55 6.58
N PHE A 74 -1.91 23.82 7.45
CA PHE A 74 -0.83 22.89 7.76
C PHE A 74 -1.38 21.59 8.38
N LEU A 75 -2.33 21.68 9.30
CA LEU A 75 -2.95 20.51 9.92
C LEU A 75 -3.69 19.63 8.90
N LEU A 76 -4.41 20.24 7.95
CA LEU A 76 -5.08 19.51 6.86
C LEU A 76 -4.08 18.78 5.97
N ILE A 77 -2.96 19.44 5.61
CA ILE A 77 -1.88 18.80 4.84
C ILE A 77 -1.25 17.66 5.65
N SER A 78 -1.00 17.84 6.95
CA SER A 78 -0.48 16.77 7.81
C SER A 78 -1.43 15.57 7.87
N ILE A 79 -2.74 15.80 7.99
CA ILE A 79 -3.74 14.71 7.96
C ILE A 79 -3.74 14.01 6.59
N GLN A 80 -3.66 14.76 5.50
CA GLN A 80 -3.56 14.22 4.14
C GLN A 80 -2.32 13.33 3.99
N LEU A 81 -1.16 13.81 4.44
CA LEU A 81 0.09 13.07 4.37
C LEU A 81 0.05 11.82 5.25
N ALA A 82 -0.49 11.91 6.46
CA ALA A 82 -0.65 10.76 7.34
C ALA A 82 -1.55 9.69 6.72
N ARG A 83 -2.64 10.08 6.05
CA ARG A 83 -3.48 9.14 5.30
C ARG A 83 -2.69 8.44 4.21
N VAL A 84 -1.96 9.20 3.38
CA VAL A 84 -1.17 8.62 2.28
C VAL A 84 -0.07 7.68 2.82
N GLN A 85 0.64 8.09 3.87
CA GLN A 85 1.79 7.35 4.40
C GLN A 85 1.42 6.14 5.26
N ILE A 86 0.28 6.17 5.95
CA ILE A 86 -0.10 5.11 6.90
C ILE A 86 -1.20 4.23 6.31
N VAL A 87 -2.26 4.85 5.79
CA VAL A 87 -3.45 4.12 5.32
C VAL A 87 -3.26 3.64 3.88
N GLU A 88 -2.66 4.46 3.01
CA GLU A 88 -2.49 4.11 1.59
C GLU A 88 -1.10 3.55 1.26
N SER A 89 -0.27 3.23 2.26
CA SER A 89 1.08 2.71 2.04
C SER A 89 1.08 1.40 1.26
N ALA A 90 0.29 0.42 1.69
CA ALA A 90 0.16 -0.88 1.03
C ALA A 90 -0.30 -0.72 -0.42
N ARG A 91 -1.36 0.08 -0.64
CA ARG A 91 -1.88 0.36 -1.98
C ARG A 91 -0.84 1.00 -2.89
N THR A 92 -0.01 1.88 -2.36
CA THR A 92 1.03 2.56 -3.14
C THR A 92 2.16 1.60 -3.52
N LEU A 93 2.54 0.71 -2.62
CA LEU A 93 3.56 -0.32 -2.85
C LEU A 93 3.12 -1.37 -3.86
N GLU A 94 1.83 -1.72 -3.86
CA GLU A 94 1.26 -2.73 -4.75
C GLU A 94 0.80 -2.17 -6.10
N ARG A 95 0.82 -0.84 -6.29
CA ARG A 95 0.30 -0.21 -7.49
C ARG A 95 1.18 -0.52 -8.69
N VAL A 96 0.57 -1.18 -9.68
CA VAL A 96 1.13 -1.39 -11.01
C VAL A 96 0.23 -0.67 -12.01
N GLU A 97 0.79 0.27 -12.76
CA GLU A 97 0.07 0.99 -13.80
C GLU A 97 0.85 1.03 -15.10
N THR A 98 0.15 0.86 -16.21
CA THR A 98 0.70 1.09 -17.54
C THR A 98 0.47 2.55 -17.93
N ALA A 99 1.54 3.30 -18.09
CA ALA A 99 1.51 4.67 -18.57
C ALA A 99 1.02 4.72 -20.04
N PRO A 100 0.47 5.86 -20.50
CA PRO A 100 -0.07 5.99 -21.87
C PRO A 100 0.94 5.74 -23.00
N ASN A 101 2.24 5.80 -22.69
CA ASN A 101 3.33 5.48 -23.60
C ASN A 101 3.67 3.98 -23.64
N GLY A 102 2.98 3.15 -22.86
CA GLY A 102 3.21 1.70 -22.74
C GLY A 102 4.15 1.29 -21.61
N ASP A 103 4.75 2.24 -20.88
CA ASP A 103 5.68 1.92 -19.80
C ASP A 103 4.92 1.41 -18.57
N VAL A 104 5.38 0.31 -17.96
CA VAL A 104 4.83 -0.18 -16.69
C VAL A 104 5.54 0.51 -15.52
N VAL A 105 4.79 1.28 -14.75
CA VAL A 105 5.25 1.95 -13.52
C VAL A 105 4.89 1.06 -12.32
N MET A 106 5.92 0.56 -11.65
CA MET A 106 5.87 -0.25 -10.43
C MET A 106 7.08 0.07 -9.55
N ASP A 107 7.08 -0.34 -8.27
CA ASP A 107 8.23 -0.16 -7.39
C ASP A 107 9.45 -0.94 -7.92
N PRO A 108 10.57 -0.28 -8.28
CA PRO A 108 11.76 -0.96 -8.78
C PRO A 108 12.41 -1.88 -7.74
N ARG A 109 12.22 -1.65 -6.44
CA ARG A 109 12.73 -2.54 -5.38
C ARG A 109 11.96 -3.84 -5.33
N ARG A 110 10.64 -3.77 -5.44
CA ARG A 110 9.79 -4.95 -5.57
C ARG A 110 10.15 -5.74 -6.81
N ARG A 111 10.36 -5.04 -7.93
CA ARG A 111 10.81 -5.63 -9.19
C ARG A 111 12.12 -6.42 -9.03
N LEU A 112 13.12 -5.86 -8.36
CA LEU A 112 14.40 -6.54 -8.09
C LEU A 112 14.23 -7.71 -7.11
N ALA A 113 13.43 -7.56 -6.06
CA ALA A 113 13.16 -8.64 -5.12
C ALA A 113 12.50 -9.84 -5.79
N GLU A 114 11.58 -9.63 -6.74
CA GLU A 114 10.95 -10.70 -7.53
C GLU A 114 11.92 -11.39 -8.52
N PHE A 115 13.08 -10.80 -8.82
CA PHE A 115 14.18 -11.41 -9.59
C PHE A 115 15.13 -12.26 -8.75
N ASP A 116 15.41 -11.79 -7.54
CA ASP A 116 16.34 -12.45 -6.62
C ASP A 116 15.66 -13.56 -5.82
N GLU A 117 14.34 -13.73 -5.99
CA GLU A 117 13.57 -14.73 -5.28
C GLU A 117 13.70 -16.13 -5.91
N ARG A 118 14.16 -17.08 -5.09
CA ARG A 118 14.16 -18.49 -5.43
C ARG A 118 12.74 -19.06 -5.32
N ARG A 119 11.93 -18.84 -6.35
CA ARG A 119 10.54 -19.28 -6.42
C ARG A 119 10.41 -20.81 -6.41
N GLY A 120 9.46 -21.33 -5.66
CA GLY A 120 9.24 -22.77 -5.47
C GLY A 120 8.77 -23.50 -6.74
N ARG A 121 9.00 -24.81 -6.81
CA ARG A 121 8.69 -25.65 -7.97
C ARG A 121 7.19 -26.00 -8.02
N ILE A 122 6.67 -26.25 -9.22
CA ILE A 122 5.35 -26.86 -9.41
C ILE A 122 5.57 -28.29 -9.87
N LEU A 123 5.01 -29.23 -9.11
CA LEU A 123 5.19 -30.67 -9.27
C LEU A 123 3.82 -31.32 -9.49
N ASP A 124 3.76 -32.37 -10.29
CA ASP A 124 2.58 -33.22 -10.39
C ASP A 124 2.46 -34.22 -9.21
N ALA A 125 1.49 -35.13 -9.27
CA ALA A 125 1.26 -36.12 -8.23
C ALA A 125 2.43 -37.13 -8.08
N GLU A 126 3.12 -37.42 -9.18
CA GLU A 126 4.26 -38.35 -9.28
C GLU A 126 5.61 -37.64 -9.00
N GLY A 127 5.61 -36.32 -8.83
CA GLY A 127 6.79 -35.50 -8.56
C GLY A 127 7.55 -35.05 -9.81
N ARG A 128 6.98 -35.14 -11.00
CA ARG A 128 7.52 -34.54 -12.22
C ARG A 128 7.40 -33.02 -12.16
N VAL A 129 8.45 -32.35 -12.63
CA VAL A 129 8.56 -30.89 -12.62
C VAL A 129 7.80 -30.29 -13.79
N LEU A 130 6.81 -29.46 -13.47
CA LEU A 130 6.03 -28.69 -14.45
C LEU A 130 6.55 -27.27 -14.60
N ALA A 131 7.04 -26.70 -13.48
CA ALA A 131 7.73 -25.42 -13.46
C ALA A 131 8.82 -25.42 -12.40
N GLU A 132 9.99 -24.90 -12.73
CA GLU A 132 11.11 -24.75 -11.80
C GLU A 132 11.85 -23.44 -12.00
N THR A 133 12.68 -23.10 -11.02
CA THR A 133 13.47 -21.87 -11.03
C THR A 133 14.94 -22.27 -11.03
N LEU A 134 15.64 -21.92 -12.10
CA LEU A 134 17.05 -22.24 -12.29
C LEU A 134 17.91 -20.99 -12.09
N PRO A 135 19.10 -21.13 -11.47
CA PRO A 135 20.04 -20.03 -11.39
C PRO A 135 20.56 -19.72 -12.80
N THR A 136 20.73 -18.44 -13.09
CA THR A 136 21.33 -17.93 -14.33
C THR A 136 22.79 -17.55 -14.06
N ASP A 137 23.64 -17.59 -15.09
CA ASP A 137 25.07 -17.25 -14.98
C ASP A 137 25.31 -15.83 -14.43
N ASP A 138 24.33 -14.93 -14.61
CA ASP A 138 24.34 -13.55 -14.12
C ASP A 138 23.97 -13.41 -12.62
N GLY A 139 23.78 -14.53 -11.91
CA GLY A 139 23.46 -14.55 -10.48
C GLY A 139 21.97 -14.35 -10.13
N GLY A 140 21.11 -14.23 -11.13
CA GLY A 140 19.65 -14.15 -10.95
C GLY A 140 18.94 -15.49 -11.11
N TRP A 141 17.62 -15.48 -10.96
CA TRP A 141 16.77 -16.66 -11.11
C TRP A 141 15.90 -16.57 -12.37
N THR A 142 15.86 -17.64 -13.16
CA THR A 142 14.99 -17.75 -14.34
C THR A 142 13.99 -18.88 -14.16
N ARG A 143 12.71 -18.58 -14.40
CA ARG A 143 11.63 -19.56 -14.38
C ARG A 143 11.61 -20.36 -15.70
N THR A 144 11.58 -21.70 -15.60
CA THR A 144 11.50 -22.62 -16.74
C THR A 144 10.29 -23.55 -16.60
N TRP A 145 9.74 -23.98 -17.74
CA TRP A 145 8.61 -24.91 -17.82
C TRP A 145 9.00 -26.10 -18.70
N PRO A 146 9.57 -27.17 -18.11
CA PRO A 146 10.11 -28.30 -18.86
C PRO A 146 9.08 -29.03 -19.72
N GLU A 147 7.80 -29.03 -19.32
CA GLU A 147 6.73 -29.80 -19.94
C GLU A 147 5.72 -28.90 -20.69
N PRO A 148 5.79 -28.80 -22.04
CA PRO A 148 4.95 -27.90 -22.82
C PRO A 148 3.46 -28.19 -22.77
N SER A 149 3.08 -29.46 -22.56
CA SER A 149 1.66 -29.84 -22.46
C SER A 149 0.95 -29.19 -21.27
N THR A 150 1.71 -28.73 -20.26
CA THR A 150 1.17 -28.16 -19.02
C THR A 150 1.08 -26.65 -18.98
N TRP A 151 1.57 -25.93 -20.00
CA TRP A 151 1.61 -24.46 -20.00
C TRP A 151 0.24 -23.80 -19.82
N GLY A 152 -0.82 -24.42 -20.35
CA GLY A 152 -2.20 -23.95 -20.16
C GLY A 152 -2.67 -24.04 -18.70
N LEU A 153 -2.09 -24.94 -17.91
CA LEU A 153 -2.40 -25.13 -16.50
C LEU A 153 -1.45 -24.32 -15.60
N THR A 154 -0.13 -24.44 -15.78
CA THR A 154 0.85 -23.71 -14.96
C THR A 154 0.68 -22.21 -15.15
N GLY A 155 0.39 -21.77 -16.38
CA GLY A 155 0.49 -20.37 -16.75
C GLY A 155 1.95 -19.95 -16.90
N TYR A 156 2.15 -18.64 -16.95
CA TYR A 156 3.46 -18.02 -17.01
C TYR A 156 3.72 -17.15 -15.77
N TYR A 157 5.00 -16.88 -15.53
CA TYR A 157 5.48 -15.93 -14.53
C TYR A 157 6.47 -14.97 -15.19
N SER A 158 6.09 -13.70 -15.32
CA SER A 158 6.86 -12.64 -15.96
C SER A 158 6.72 -11.33 -15.18
N PRO A 159 7.39 -11.19 -14.02
CA PRO A 159 7.21 -10.06 -13.11
C PRO A 159 7.53 -8.70 -13.75
N LEU A 160 8.40 -8.65 -14.77
CA LEU A 160 8.76 -7.40 -15.46
C LEU A 160 7.71 -6.82 -16.39
N LEU A 161 6.98 -7.69 -17.09
CA LEU A 161 6.28 -7.33 -18.32
C LEU A 161 4.81 -7.75 -18.30
N TYR A 162 4.53 -9.01 -17.92
CA TYR A 162 3.22 -9.62 -18.14
C TYR A 162 2.54 -10.11 -16.84
N GLY A 163 3.24 -10.04 -15.70
CA GLY A 163 2.74 -10.57 -14.43
C GLY A 163 2.71 -12.10 -14.41
N SER A 164 1.81 -12.68 -13.63
CA SER A 164 1.62 -14.13 -13.51
C SER A 164 0.20 -14.54 -13.88
N THR A 165 0.00 -15.80 -14.28
CA THR A 165 -1.31 -16.35 -14.67
C THR A 165 -1.55 -17.76 -14.14
N ASN A 166 -2.80 -18.23 -14.18
CA ASN A 166 -3.21 -19.58 -13.77
C ASN A 166 -2.64 -20.00 -12.40
N LEU A 167 -2.00 -21.18 -12.29
CA LEU A 167 -1.41 -21.66 -11.03
C LEU A 167 -0.34 -20.72 -10.49
N GLU A 168 0.49 -20.13 -11.35
CA GLU A 168 1.51 -19.16 -10.94
C GLU A 168 0.90 -17.93 -10.25
N SER A 169 -0.28 -17.49 -10.69
CA SER A 169 -1.00 -16.38 -10.04
C SER A 169 -1.80 -16.83 -8.81
N ALA A 170 -2.47 -17.98 -8.90
CA ALA A 170 -3.32 -18.48 -7.84
C ALA A 170 -2.54 -18.87 -6.58
N PHE A 171 -1.31 -19.35 -6.73
CA PHE A 171 -0.43 -19.78 -5.64
C PHE A 171 0.80 -18.89 -5.48
N ASP A 172 0.74 -17.64 -5.97
CA ASP A 172 1.87 -16.71 -5.95
C ASP A 172 2.45 -16.50 -4.54
N GLY A 173 1.59 -16.38 -3.53
CA GLY A 173 2.01 -16.21 -2.14
C GLY A 173 2.86 -17.38 -1.62
N TYR A 174 2.48 -18.62 -1.92
CA TYR A 174 3.23 -19.81 -1.50
C TYR A 174 4.50 -20.00 -2.34
N LEU A 175 4.37 -19.88 -3.66
CA LEU A 175 5.49 -20.02 -4.58
C LEU A 175 6.57 -18.96 -4.33
N SER A 176 6.19 -17.80 -3.80
CA SER A 176 7.13 -16.73 -3.41
C SER A 176 7.63 -16.78 -1.97
N GLY A 177 7.07 -17.67 -1.14
CA GLY A 177 7.39 -17.76 0.28
C GLY A 177 6.78 -16.64 1.13
N GLN A 178 5.88 -15.82 0.58
CA GLN A 178 5.10 -14.82 1.34
C GLN A 178 4.02 -15.49 2.21
N GLU A 179 3.52 -16.65 1.80
CA GLU A 179 2.51 -17.45 2.50
C GLU A 179 3.02 -18.85 2.84
N GLY A 180 2.41 -19.49 3.83
CA GLY A 180 2.74 -20.87 4.24
C GLY A 180 3.82 -21.00 5.30
N GLY A 181 4.66 -19.97 5.48
CA GLY A 181 5.68 -19.91 6.54
C GLY A 181 5.14 -19.44 7.89
N SER A 182 5.86 -19.75 8.98
CA SER A 182 5.53 -19.16 10.29
C SER A 182 5.99 -17.69 10.34
N ALA A 183 5.08 -16.78 10.70
CA ALA A 183 5.37 -15.34 10.76
C ALA A 183 6.58 -14.99 11.64
N ALA A 184 6.81 -15.74 12.72
CA ALA A 184 7.97 -15.56 13.60
C ALA A 184 9.31 -15.92 12.91
N ARG A 185 9.31 -16.98 12.09
CA ARG A 185 10.49 -17.39 11.31
C ARG A 185 10.80 -16.39 10.21
N GLU A 186 9.77 -15.93 9.50
CA GLU A 186 9.93 -14.95 8.43
C GLU A 186 10.43 -13.60 8.98
N TRP A 187 9.93 -13.16 10.13
CA TRP A 187 10.46 -11.99 10.82
C TRP A 187 11.94 -12.14 11.18
N LEU A 188 12.34 -13.31 11.69
CA LEU A 188 13.73 -13.59 12.03
C LEU A 188 14.62 -13.68 10.78
N ASN A 189 14.16 -14.33 9.71
CA ASN A 189 14.87 -14.43 8.44
C ASN A 189 15.12 -13.03 7.85
N ASN A 190 14.10 -12.18 7.86
CA ASN A 190 14.22 -10.78 7.44
C ASN A 190 15.21 -9.99 8.31
N LEU A 191 15.21 -10.20 9.63
CA LEU A 191 16.19 -9.57 10.53
C LEU A 191 17.62 -10.03 10.22
N LEU A 192 17.79 -11.31 9.87
CA LEU A 192 19.07 -11.93 9.54
C LEU A 192 19.48 -11.74 8.08
N HIS A 193 18.67 -11.08 7.25
CA HIS A 193 18.89 -10.92 5.81
C HIS A 193 19.14 -12.25 5.10
N LEU A 194 18.38 -13.29 5.49
CA LEU A 194 18.39 -14.56 4.78
C LEU A 194 17.49 -14.45 3.55
N ASP A 195 17.94 -15.01 2.42
CA ASP A 195 17.18 -15.02 1.18
C ASP A 195 15.86 -15.78 1.37
N ARG A 196 14.78 -15.20 0.82
CA ARG A 196 13.45 -15.81 0.88
C ARG A 196 13.37 -16.93 -0.16
N GLU A 197 13.05 -18.14 0.30
CA GLU A 197 12.82 -19.30 -0.57
C GLU A 197 11.33 -19.60 -0.68
N GLY A 198 10.87 -19.84 -1.90
CA GLY A 198 9.51 -20.23 -2.21
C GLY A 198 9.20 -21.69 -1.86
N TYR A 199 7.92 -21.98 -1.59
CA TYR A 199 7.46 -23.33 -1.33
C TYR A 199 7.10 -24.09 -2.60
N ASP A 200 7.41 -25.38 -2.63
CA ASP A 200 7.04 -26.27 -3.72
C ASP A 200 5.53 -26.60 -3.66
N LEU A 201 4.86 -26.48 -4.80
CA LEU A 201 3.46 -26.84 -4.99
C LEU A 201 3.36 -28.25 -5.56
N HIS A 202 2.71 -29.15 -4.83
CA HIS A 202 2.36 -30.49 -5.30
C HIS A 202 0.91 -30.53 -5.77
N LEU A 203 0.72 -30.85 -7.05
CA LEU A 203 -0.59 -31.01 -7.64
C LEU A 203 -1.11 -32.43 -7.50
N THR A 204 -2.42 -32.60 -7.63
CA THR A 204 -3.09 -33.91 -7.59
C THR A 204 -3.28 -34.53 -8.98
N ILE A 205 -2.78 -33.88 -10.02
CA ILE A 205 -2.91 -34.34 -11.40
C ILE A 205 -1.76 -35.28 -11.75
N ASP A 206 -2.03 -36.19 -12.67
CA ASP A 206 -1.06 -37.09 -13.29
C ASP A 206 -1.06 -36.80 -14.81
N LEU A 207 0.12 -36.69 -15.39
CA LEU A 207 0.38 -36.37 -16.81
C LEU A 207 0.71 -37.59 -17.67
#